data_AF-A0A1R2BCS5-F1
#
_entry.id   AF-A0A1R2BCS5-F1
#
_cell.length_a   1.000
_cell.length_b   1.000
_cell.length_c   1.000
_cell.angle_alpha   90.00
_cell.angle_beta   90.00
_cell.angle_gamma   90.00
#
_symmetry.space_group_name_H-M   'P 1'
#
loop_
_entity.id
_entity.type
_entity.pdbx_description
1 polymer ?
#
loop_
_entity_poly.entity_id
_entity_poly.type
_entity_poly.pdbx_seq_one_letter_code
_entity_poly.pdbx_strand_id
1 'polypeptide(L)'
;MFARNDCKVFKFCRSKCFKNFKMKRNPRKVRWTKAYRHAMGKEMTVDSTFEFEKRRNVPIRYNRNTVVETVGAIQKVNEIKEARQKRFWENRVRKAQERHKEANEREIEKNIHLIDDPGLKDTITLKLTNRMNVDTN
;
A
#
# COMPACT_ATOMS: atom_id res chain seq x y z
N MET A 1 -3.92 27.31 -5.66
CA MET A 1 -5.21 26.96 -6.31
C MET A 1 -5.11 27.34 -7.78
N PHE A 2 -5.78 26.63 -8.69
CA PHE A 2 -5.83 26.97 -10.12
C PHE A 2 -7.26 26.80 -10.62
N ALA A 3 -7.87 27.88 -11.11
CA ALA A 3 -9.16 27.84 -11.79
C ALA A 3 -8.91 27.78 -13.30
N ARG A 4 -9.52 26.81 -13.97
CA ARG A 4 -9.49 26.68 -15.43
C ARG A 4 -10.71 27.38 -16.03
N ASN A 5 -10.63 27.73 -17.32
CA ASN A 5 -11.70 28.44 -18.05
C ASN A 5 -13.07 27.75 -18.02
N ASP A 6 -13.14 26.44 -17.75
CA ASP A 6 -14.39 25.68 -17.56
C ASP A 6 -14.92 25.72 -16.11
N CYS A 7 -14.54 26.74 -15.34
CA CYS A 7 -14.86 26.91 -13.92
C CYS A 7 -14.41 25.76 -13.00
N LYS A 8 -13.53 24.85 -13.47
CA LYS A 8 -12.99 23.77 -12.63
C LYS A 8 -11.84 24.27 -11.77
N VAL A 9 -11.99 24.08 -10.47
CA VAL A 9 -11.00 24.50 -9.47
C VAL A 9 -10.14 23.32 -9.05
N PHE A 10 -8.83 23.41 -9.31
CA PHE A 10 -7.83 22.45 -8.88
C PHE A 10 -7.09 22.99 -7.64
N LYS A 11 -7.17 22.23 -6.55
CA LYS A 11 -6.41 22.51 -5.31
C LYS A 11 -5.17 21.61 -5.26
N PHE A 12 -4.04 22.20 -4.91
CA PHE A 12 -2.75 21.49 -4.81
C PHE A 12 -2.17 21.73 -3.42
N CYS A 13 -1.62 20.70 -2.79
CA CYS A 13 -0.99 20.82 -1.48
C CYS A 13 0.35 21.56 -1.50
N ARG A 14 1.10 21.51 -2.60
CA ARG A 14 2.43 22.11 -2.74
C ARG A 14 2.83 22.38 -4.20
N SER A 15 3.87 23.18 -4.39
CA SER A 15 4.42 23.54 -5.71
C SER A 15 4.80 22.33 -6.57
N LYS A 16 5.32 21.23 -5.98
CA LYS A 16 5.61 19.97 -6.69
C LYS A 16 4.39 19.42 -7.43
N CYS A 17 3.22 19.42 -6.80
CA CYS A 17 2.00 18.89 -7.40
C CYS A 17 1.50 19.80 -8.53
N PHE A 18 1.62 21.12 -8.33
CA PHE A 18 1.26 22.11 -9.32
C PHE A 18 2.16 22.06 -10.57
N LYS A 19 3.48 21.95 -10.40
CA LYS A 19 4.43 21.79 -11.51
C LYS A 19 4.16 20.50 -12.30
N ASN A 20 3.92 19.37 -11.63
CA ASN A 20 3.56 18.12 -12.30
C ASN A 20 2.24 18.23 -13.09
N PHE A 21 1.25 18.96 -12.55
CA PHE A 21 0.00 19.25 -13.25
C PHE A 21 0.23 20.11 -14.49
N LYS A 22 1.04 21.18 -14.40
CA LYS A 22 1.45 22.01 -15.54
C LYS A 22 2.17 21.20 -16.63
N MET A 23 3.02 20.26 -16.20
CA MET A 23 3.69 19.30 -17.10
C MET A 23 2.75 18.19 -17.63
N LYS A 24 1.44 18.26 -17.36
CA LYS A 24 0.42 17.29 -17.79
C LYS A 24 0.73 15.84 -17.40
N ARG A 25 1.47 15.62 -16.29
CA ARG A 25 1.79 14.26 -15.82
C ARG A 25 0.54 13.59 -15.26
N ASN A 26 0.26 12.38 -15.70
CA ASN A 26 -0.89 11.61 -15.21
C ASN A 26 -0.63 11.08 -13.79
N PRO A 27 -1.41 11.46 -12.76
CA PRO A 27 -1.19 11.00 -11.39
C PRO A 27 -1.29 9.48 -11.25
N ARG A 28 -2.09 8.78 -12.08
CA ARG A 28 -2.16 7.31 -12.08
C ARG A 28 -0.89 6.60 -12.54
N LYS A 29 0.05 7.33 -13.18
CA LYS A 29 1.37 6.82 -13.57
C LYS A 29 2.49 7.31 -12.62
N VAL A 30 2.20 8.28 -11.74
CA VAL A 30 3.19 8.84 -10.80
C VAL A 30 3.19 8.03 -9.49
N ARG A 31 4.23 7.21 -9.31
CA ARG A 31 4.34 6.15 -8.28
C ARG A 31 4.06 6.56 -6.84
N TRP A 32 4.38 7.80 -6.44
CA TRP A 32 4.24 8.27 -5.06
C TRP A 32 2.83 8.77 -4.71
N THR A 33 1.94 8.92 -5.70
CA THR A 33 0.59 9.46 -5.46
C THR A 33 -0.37 8.38 -4.95
N LYS A 34 -1.39 8.80 -4.20
CA LYS A 34 -2.51 7.93 -3.80
C LYS A 34 -3.27 7.36 -4.99
N ALA A 35 -3.49 8.16 -6.04
CA ALA A 35 -4.14 7.71 -7.27
C ALA A 35 -3.41 6.52 -7.93
N TYR A 36 -2.08 6.56 -8.01
CA TYR A 36 -1.28 5.42 -8.47
C TYR A 36 -1.44 4.21 -7.55
N ARG A 37 -1.37 4.42 -6.23
CA ARG A 37 -1.44 3.34 -5.24
C ARG A 37 -2.79 2.63 -5.27
N HIS A 38 -3.90 3.36 -5.42
CA HIS A 38 -5.22 2.76 -5.62
C HIS A 38 -5.32 2.01 -6.94
N ALA A 39 -4.89 2.61 -8.06
CA ALA A 39 -4.96 1.95 -9.37
C ALA A 39 -4.12 0.67 -9.46
N MET A 40 -3.03 0.58 -8.69
CA MET A 40 -2.12 -0.56 -8.65
C MET A 40 -2.41 -1.53 -7.49
N GLY A 41 -3.55 -1.39 -6.79
CA GLY A 41 -3.94 -2.27 -5.68
C GLY A 41 -2.99 -2.25 -4.48
N LYS A 42 -2.26 -1.16 -4.26
CA LYS A 42 -1.34 -0.99 -3.11
C LYS A 42 -2.03 -0.49 -1.84
N GLU A 43 -3.28 -0.07 -1.96
CA GLU A 43 -4.14 0.38 -0.87
C GLU A 43 -5.53 -0.23 -1.02
N MET A 44 -6.24 -0.35 0.10
CA MET A 44 -7.64 -0.76 0.11
C MET A 44 -8.49 0.31 -0.60
N THR A 45 -9.26 -0.11 -1.61
CA THR A 45 -10.10 0.78 -2.44
C THR A 45 -11.59 0.61 -2.18
N VAL A 46 -12.04 -0.60 -1.85
CA VAL A 46 -13.44 -0.96 -1.64
C VAL A 46 -13.61 -1.36 -0.18
N ASP A 47 -14.18 -0.46 0.62
CA ASP A 47 -14.48 -0.71 2.03
C ASP A 47 -15.62 0.18 2.51
N SER A 48 -16.46 -0.33 3.41
CA SER A 48 -17.63 0.39 3.93
C SER A 48 -17.25 1.61 4.78
N THR A 49 -16.04 1.65 5.36
CA THR A 49 -15.60 2.84 6.13
C THR A 49 -15.45 4.08 5.25
N PHE A 50 -15.25 3.93 3.95
CA PHE A 50 -15.13 5.07 3.02
C PHE A 50 -16.48 5.77 2.75
N GLU A 51 -17.62 5.09 2.98
CA GLU A 51 -18.94 5.67 2.73
C GLU A 51 -19.33 6.77 3.72
N PHE A 52 -18.68 6.80 4.88
CA PHE A 52 -18.88 7.85 5.89
C PHE A 52 -18.32 9.20 5.43
N GLU A 53 -17.26 9.21 4.62
CA GLU A 53 -16.60 10.42 4.09
C GLU A 53 -17.30 10.96 2.83
N LYS A 54 -18.64 11.02 2.83
CA LYS A 54 -19.41 11.53 1.70
C LYS A 54 -19.72 13.03 1.85
N ARG A 55 -19.59 13.77 0.74
CA ARG A 55 -20.01 15.18 0.67
C ARG A 55 -21.52 15.26 0.82
N ARG A 56 -22.00 15.97 1.85
CA ARG A 56 -23.42 16.25 2.05
C ARG A 56 -23.78 17.58 1.39
N ASN A 57 -24.76 17.56 0.49
CA ASN A 57 -25.24 18.77 -0.19
C ASN A 57 -26.43 19.42 0.52
N VAL A 58 -27.04 18.71 1.49
CA VAL A 58 -28.16 19.20 2.29
C VAL A 58 -27.70 19.34 3.74
N PRO A 59 -27.78 20.55 4.33
CA PRO A 59 -27.46 20.75 5.73
C PRO A 59 -28.57 20.18 6.63
N ILE A 60 -28.20 19.76 7.83
CA ILE A 60 -29.12 19.34 8.87
C ILE A 60 -29.12 20.43 9.94
N ARG A 61 -30.26 20.68 10.58
CA ARG A 61 -30.33 21.60 11.73
C ARG A 61 -29.40 21.10 12.83
N TYR A 62 -28.72 22.03 13.49
CA TYR A 62 -27.83 21.68 14.60
C TYR A 62 -28.62 20.99 15.72
N ASN A 63 -28.09 19.86 16.20
CA ASN A 63 -28.54 19.18 17.41
C ASN A 63 -27.29 18.71 18.17
N ARG A 64 -27.17 19.13 19.44
CA ARG A 64 -26.00 18.81 20.28
C ARG A 64 -25.79 17.31 20.43
N ASN A 65 -26.85 16.53 20.64
CA ASN A 65 -26.76 15.09 20.86
C ASN A 65 -26.20 14.39 19.61
N THR A 66 -26.72 14.76 18.43
CA THR A 66 -26.22 14.25 17.14
C THR A 66 -24.75 14.58 16.92
N VAL A 67 -24.32 15.80 17.27
CA VAL A 67 -22.89 16.17 17.15
C VAL A 67 -22.02 15.34 18.07
N VAL A 68 -22.42 15.14 19.34
CA VAL A 68 -21.66 14.31 20.29
C VAL A 68 -21.56 12.86 19.81
N GLU A 69 -22.68 12.27 19.40
CA GLU A 69 -22.72 10.90 18.87
C GLU A 69 -21.87 10.74 17.60
N THR A 70 -21.93 11.70 16.67
CA THR A 70 -21.16 11.66 15.43
C THR A 70 -19.65 11.78 15.67
N VAL A 71 -19.22 12.64 16.60
CA VAL A 71 -17.79 12.76 16.96
C VAL A 71 -17.26 11.44 17.54
N GLY A 72 -18.03 10.81 18.43
CA GLY A 72 -17.67 9.48 18.96
C GLY A 72 -17.62 8.41 17.86
N ALA A 73 -18.60 8.40 16.96
CA ALA A 73 -18.63 7.46 15.84
C ALA A 73 -17.46 7.65 14.87
N ILE A 74 -17.03 8.89 14.60
CA ILE A 74 -15.88 9.20 13.72
C ILE A 74 -14.61 8.54 14.25
N GLN A 75 -14.34 8.64 15.55
CA GLN A 75 -13.17 8.00 16.16
C GLN A 75 -13.22 6.48 15.95
N LYS A 76 -14.38 5.86 16.19
CA LYS A 76 -14.52 4.42 16.04
C LYS A 76 -14.34 3.94 14.60
N VAL A 77 -14.90 4.67 13.64
CA VAL A 77 -14.75 4.38 12.21
C VAL A 77 -13.27 4.48 11.79
N ASN A 78 -12.53 5.46 12.32
CA ASN A 78 -11.09 5.60 12.02
C ASN A 78 -10.27 4.41 12.55
N GLU A 79 -10.51 3.96 13.78
CA GLU A 79 -9.84 2.77 14.34
C GLU A 79 -10.07 1.52 13.46
N ILE A 80 -11.32 1.30 13.03
CA ILE A 80 -11.69 0.18 12.17
C ILE A 80 -11.00 0.30 10.81
N LYS A 81 -10.97 1.51 10.23
CA LYS A 81 -10.31 1.80 8.96
C LYS A 81 -8.82 1.51 9.03
N GLU A 82 -8.13 1.95 10.08
CA GLU A 82 -6.70 1.71 10.28
C GLU A 82 -6.40 0.22 10.46
N ALA A 83 -7.17 -0.49 11.28
CA ALA A 83 -7.01 -1.93 11.47
C ALA A 83 -7.18 -2.71 10.16
N ARG A 84 -8.20 -2.37 9.35
CA ARG A 84 -8.45 -2.96 8.03
C ARG A 84 -7.31 -2.66 7.05
N GLN A 85 -6.83 -1.41 7.02
CA GLN A 85 -5.71 -1.01 6.17
C GLN A 85 -4.41 -1.75 6.53
N LYS A 86 -4.13 -1.90 7.83
CA LYS A 86 -2.99 -2.68 8.34
C LYS A 86 -3.07 -4.12 7.86
N ARG A 87 -4.21 -4.78 8.03
CA ARG A 87 -4.43 -6.17 7.56
C ARG A 87 -4.23 -6.32 6.05
N PHE A 88 -4.71 -5.37 5.26
CA PHE A 88 -4.49 -5.35 3.81
C PHE A 88 -3.01 -5.25 3.46
N TRP A 89 -2.28 -4.39 4.17
CA TRP A 89 -0.84 -4.26 3.99
C TRP A 89 -0.09 -5.55 4.39
N GLU A 90 -0.41 -6.16 5.52
CA GLU A 90 0.20 -7.42 5.99
C GLU A 90 0.01 -8.53 4.97
N ASN A 91 -1.21 -8.73 4.47
CA ASN A 91 -1.51 -9.72 3.43
C ASN A 91 -0.70 -9.48 2.15
N ARG A 92 -0.47 -8.22 1.79
CA ARG A 92 0.33 -7.84 0.61
C ARG A 92 1.81 -8.10 0.83
N VAL A 93 2.33 -7.79 2.02
CA VAL A 93 3.75 -7.97 2.37
C VAL A 93 4.09 -9.45 2.52
N ARG A 94 3.22 -10.26 3.14
CA ARG A 94 3.41 -11.72 3.27
C ARG A 94 3.69 -12.39 1.91
N LYS A 95 2.87 -12.09 0.90
CA LYS A 95 3.08 -12.58 -0.48
C LYS A 95 4.39 -12.10 -1.11
N ALA A 96 4.86 -10.91 -0.72
CA ALA A 96 6.14 -10.41 -1.20
C ALA A 96 7.32 -11.10 -0.49
N GLN A 97 7.18 -11.37 0.81
CA GLN A 97 8.18 -12.05 1.62
C GLN A 97 8.46 -13.47 1.13
N GLU A 98 7.43 -14.22 0.74
CA GLU A 98 7.59 -15.55 0.12
C GLU A 98 8.46 -15.48 -1.16
N ARG A 99 8.14 -14.55 -2.07
CA ARG A 99 8.95 -14.32 -3.29
C ARG A 99 10.37 -13.85 -2.99
N HIS A 100 10.55 -13.03 -1.96
CA HIS A 100 11.88 -12.60 -1.53
C HIS A 100 12.69 -13.77 -0.96
N LYS A 101 12.08 -14.63 -0.15
CA LYS A 101 12.73 -15.83 0.37
C LYS A 101 13.19 -16.73 -0.77
N GLU A 102 12.32 -17.01 -1.73
CA GLU A 102 12.65 -17.83 -2.89
C GLU A 102 13.77 -17.20 -3.75
N ALA A 103 13.71 -15.89 -3.99
CA ALA A 103 14.77 -15.18 -4.71
C ALA A 103 16.12 -15.25 -3.99
N ASN A 104 16.12 -15.07 -2.66
CA ASN A 104 17.33 -15.16 -1.84
C ASN A 104 17.91 -16.58 -1.84
N GLU A 105 17.07 -17.62 -1.79
CA GLU A 105 17.52 -19.01 -1.88
C GLU A 105 18.19 -19.29 -3.22
N ARG A 106 17.59 -18.85 -4.33
CA ARG A 106 18.21 -18.93 -5.68
C ARG A 106 19.52 -18.13 -5.79
N GLU A 107 19.64 -17.03 -5.06
CA GLU A 107 20.86 -16.23 -5.02
C GLU A 107 21.98 -16.96 -4.28
N ILE A 108 21.66 -17.59 -3.14
CA ILE A 108 22.60 -18.42 -2.37
C ILE A 108 23.08 -19.62 -3.22
N GLU A 109 22.18 -20.29 -3.93
CA GLU A 109 22.53 -21.41 -4.83
C GLU A 109 23.57 -21.02 -5.87
N LYS A 110 23.40 -19.87 -6.53
CA LYS A 110 24.32 -19.38 -7.58
C LYS A 110 25.64 -18.88 -7.02
N ASN A 111 25.59 -18.22 -5.86
CA ASN A 111 26.71 -17.48 -5.28
C ASN A 111 27.39 -18.21 -4.12
N ILE A 112 27.22 -19.53 -3.99
CA ILE A 112 27.78 -20.33 -2.88
C ILE A 112 29.31 -20.23 -2.76
N HIS A 113 29.99 -19.88 -3.84
CA HIS A 113 31.44 -19.71 -3.89
C HIS A 113 31.94 -18.42 -3.21
N LEU A 114 31.07 -17.43 -2.97
CA LEU A 114 31.41 -16.19 -2.27
C LEU A 114 31.46 -16.35 -0.74
N ILE A 115 31.15 -17.55 -0.23
CA ILE A 115 31.17 -17.86 1.20
C ILE A 115 32.57 -18.40 1.55
N ASP A 116 33.30 -17.64 2.37
CA ASP A 116 34.67 -17.96 2.78
C ASP A 116 34.74 -19.08 3.83
N ASP A 117 33.74 -19.16 4.72
CA ASP A 117 33.68 -20.18 5.78
C ASP A 117 33.33 -21.57 5.20
N PRO A 118 34.24 -22.55 5.25
CA PRO A 118 34.01 -23.89 4.69
C PRO A 118 32.88 -24.65 5.38
N GLY A 119 32.73 -24.53 6.70
CA GLY A 119 31.74 -25.29 7.47
C GLY A 119 30.31 -24.83 7.16
N LEU A 120 30.12 -23.53 6.97
CA LEU A 120 28.85 -22.96 6.56
C LEU A 120 28.50 -23.35 5.12
N LYS A 121 29.51 -23.37 4.24
CA LYS A 121 29.37 -23.77 2.84
C LYS A 121 28.83 -25.19 2.73
N ASP A 122 29.46 -26.15 3.41
CA ASP A 122 29.05 -27.56 3.42
C ASP A 122 27.63 -27.77 3.95
N THR A 123 27.27 -27.03 5.00
CA THR A 123 25.93 -27.07 5.58
C THR A 123 24.86 -26.57 4.59
N ILE A 124 25.19 -25.55 3.80
CA ILE A 124 24.30 -25.00 2.78
C ILE A 124 24.17 -25.97 1.60
N THR A 125 25.27 -26.55 1.10
CA THR A 125 25.23 -27.56 0.03
C THR A 125 24.36 -28.76 0.42
N LEU A 126 24.51 -29.27 1.64
CA LEU A 126 23.69 -30.38 2.15
C LEU A 126 22.20 -30.02 2.24
N LYS A 127 21.87 -28.78 2.60
CA LYS A 127 20.47 -28.32 2.62
C LYS A 127 19.88 -28.17 1.21
N LEU A 128 20.69 -27.76 0.23
CA LEU A 128 20.28 -27.65 -1.16
C LEU A 128 20.05 -29.03 -1.79
N THR A 129 20.98 -29.98 -1.60
CA THR A 129 20.85 -31.34 -2.14
C THR A 129 19.64 -32.08 -1.57
N ASN A 130 19.40 -31.98 -0.26
CA ASN A 130 18.23 -32.59 0.37
C ASN A 130 16.90 -32.01 -0.13
N ARG A 131 16.88 -30.74 -0.54
CA ARG A 131 15.68 -30.10 -1.09
C ARG A 131 15.37 -30.59 -2.52
N MET A 132 16.39 -30.75 -3.36
CA MET A 132 16.22 -31.29 -4.72
C MET A 132 15.64 -32.71 -4.74
N ASN A 133 15.87 -33.51 -3.70
CA ASN A 133 15.30 -34.87 -3.55
C ASN A 133 13.83 -34.90 -3.09
N VAL A 134 13.30 -33.79 -2.55
CA VAL A 134 11.89 -33.68 -2.13
C VAL A 134 11.00 -33.27 -3.30
N ASP A 135 11.52 -32.50 -4.26
CA ASP A 135 10.77 -32.03 -5.42
C ASP A 135 10.66 -33.07 -6.56
N THR A 136 11.37 -34.21 -6.45
CA THR A 136 11.43 -35.28 -7.47
C THR A 136 10.56 -36.51 -7.19
N ASN A 137 9.86 -36.55 -6.04
CA ASN A 137 8.83 -37.55 -5.69
C ASN A 137 7.44 -36.90 -5.66
#